data_AF-A0A357N6M9-F1
#
_entry.id   AF-A0A357N6M9-F1
#
_cell.length_a   1.000
_cell.length_b   1.000
_cell.length_c   1.000
_cell.angle_alpha   90.00
_cell.angle_beta   90.00
_cell.angle_gamma   90.00
#
_symmetry.space_group_name_H-M   'P 1'
#
loop_
_entity.id
_entity.type
_entity.pdbx_description
1 polymer ?
#
loop_
_entity_poly.entity_id
_entity_poly.type
_entity_poly.pdbx_seq_one_letter_code
_entity_poly.pdbx_strand_id
1 'polypeptide(L)' 'VAAPLATVSVPVQLPASSAQATPSEQAPVYVTVQADLSLRVGEQPVPRDTLGAALQAATHGDAEQRIYLR' A
#
# COMPACT_ATOMS: atom_id res chain seq x y z
N VAL A 1 1.84 19.55 -59.92
CA VAL A 1 0.72 18.66 -59.52
C VAL A 1 1.28 17.65 -58.54
N ALA A 2 0.91 17.75 -57.28
CA ALA A 2 1.53 17.05 -56.14
C ALA A 2 0.96 15.64 -55.98
N ALA A 3 1.83 14.64 -55.76
CA ALA A 3 1.43 13.31 -55.32
C ALA A 3 1.51 13.24 -53.78
N PRO A 4 0.45 12.78 -53.08
CA PRO A 4 0.40 12.79 -51.62
C PRO A 4 1.24 11.65 -51.02
N LEU A 5 2.16 12.00 -50.13
CA LEU A 5 2.96 11.08 -49.32
C LEU A 5 2.04 10.33 -48.35
N ALA A 6 1.90 9.03 -48.56
CA ALA A 6 1.16 8.11 -47.72
C ALA A 6 1.67 8.17 -46.28
N THR A 7 0.83 8.65 -45.35
CA THR A 7 1.08 8.55 -43.92
C THR A 7 0.78 7.12 -43.51
N VAL A 8 1.82 6.28 -43.40
CA VAL A 8 1.68 4.93 -42.83
C VAL A 8 1.45 5.10 -41.33
N SER A 9 0.19 5.09 -40.93
CA SER A 9 -0.20 4.98 -39.53
C SER A 9 -0.19 3.49 -39.18
N VAL A 10 0.83 3.04 -38.45
CA VAL A 10 0.84 1.69 -37.88
C VAL A 10 0.01 1.74 -36.58
N PRO A 11 -1.12 1.03 -36.48
CA PRO A 11 -1.78 0.85 -35.20
C PRO A 11 -0.90 -0.06 -34.34
N VAL A 12 -0.28 0.50 -33.30
CA VAL A 12 0.46 -0.29 -32.32
C VAL A 12 -0.54 -0.97 -31.39
N GLN A 13 -0.72 -2.28 -31.58
CA GLN A 13 -1.38 -3.12 -30.60
C GLN A 13 -0.42 -3.29 -29.41
N LEU A 14 -0.53 -2.39 -28.43
CA LEU A 14 0.08 -2.64 -27.13
C LEU A 14 -0.76 -3.75 -26.48
N PRO A 15 -0.21 -4.95 -26.19
CA PRO A 15 -0.92 -5.86 -25.31
C PRO A 15 -1.17 -5.08 -24.02
N ALA A 16 -2.44 -4.91 -23.68
CA ALA A 16 -2.81 -4.31 -22.41
C ALA A 16 -1.98 -5.03 -21.36
N SER A 17 -1.09 -4.28 -20.70
CA SER A 17 -0.34 -4.72 -19.54
C SER A 17 -1.37 -5.14 -18.50
N SER A 18 -1.83 -6.38 -18.60
CA SER A 18 -2.59 -7.05 -17.58
C SER A 18 -1.56 -7.62 -16.60
N ALA A 19 -0.75 -6.72 -16.04
CA ALA A 19 -0.25 -6.95 -14.71
C ALA A 19 -1.51 -6.97 -13.85
N GLN A 20 -2.01 -8.18 -13.58
CA GLN A 20 -3.06 -8.39 -12.59
C GLN A 20 -2.62 -7.60 -11.37
N ALA A 21 -3.41 -6.61 -10.97
CA ALA A 21 -3.16 -5.87 -9.76
C ALA A 21 -3.08 -6.93 -8.65
N THR A 22 -1.87 -7.22 -8.16
CA THR A 22 -1.69 -8.01 -6.95
C THR A 22 -2.63 -7.38 -5.94
N PRO A 23 -3.54 -8.17 -5.31
CA PRO A 23 -4.45 -7.63 -4.32
C PRO A 23 -3.59 -6.82 -3.35
N SER A 24 -3.90 -5.53 -3.21
CA SER A 24 -3.06 -4.60 -2.48
C SER A 24 -2.68 -5.24 -1.16
N GLU A 25 -1.40 -5.61 -1.00
CA GLU A 25 -0.87 -6.01 0.29
C GLU A 25 -1.22 -4.86 1.22
N GLN A 26 -2.15 -5.09 2.16
CA GLN A 26 -2.57 -4.08 3.13
C GLN A 26 -1.30 -3.49 3.72
N ALA A 27 -1.19 -2.16 3.70
CA ALA A 27 0.02 -1.49 4.16
C ALA A 27 0.38 -2.02 5.56
N PRO A 28 1.60 -2.51 5.79
CA PRO A 28 1.94 -3.15 7.05
C PRO A 28 1.76 -2.18 8.22
N VAL A 29 1.19 -2.66 9.32
CA VAL A 29 1.08 -1.84 10.54
C VAL A 29 2.41 -1.87 11.25
N TYR A 30 2.97 -0.69 11.50
CA TYR A 30 4.20 -0.54 12.27
C TYR A 30 3.88 -0.18 13.72
N VAL A 31 4.53 -0.88 14.66
CA VAL A 31 4.51 -0.56 16.08
C VAL A 31 5.92 -0.18 16.49
N THR A 32 6.09 1.01 17.03
CA THR A 32 7.37 1.50 17.54
C THR A 32 7.40 1.35 19.05
N VAL A 33 8.50 0.82 19.59
CA VAL A 33 8.77 0.87 21.03
C VAL A 33 9.87 1.89 21.30
N GLN A 34 9.54 2.95 22.03
CA GLN A 34 10.51 3.97 22.41
C GLN A 34 11.30 3.56 23.66
N ALA A 35 12.44 4.23 23.89
CA ALA A 35 13.33 3.97 25.04
C ALA A 35 12.66 4.23 26.40
N ASP A 36 11.66 5.12 26.44
CA ASP A 36 10.84 5.42 27.61
C ASP A 36 9.69 4.41 27.80
N LEU A 37 9.69 3.31 27.04
CA LEU A 37 8.65 2.28 27.06
C LEU A 37 7.28 2.75 26.52
N SER A 38 7.20 3.93 25.91
CA SER A 38 6.01 4.36 25.20
C SER A 38 5.87 3.65 23.85
N LEU A 39 4.62 3.38 23.46
CA LEU A 39 4.29 2.71 22.22
C LEU A 39 3.72 3.70 21.22
N ARG A 40 4.02 3.49 19.94
CA ARG A 40 3.38 4.21 18.84
C ARG A 40 2.89 3.21 17.80
N VAL A 41 1.69 3.42 17.27
CA VAL A 41 1.18 2.69 16.11
C VAL A 41 1.23 3.66 14.92
N GLY A 42 2.05 3.33 13.92
CA GLY A 42 2.46 4.28 12.88
C GLY A 42 3.14 5.50 13.50
N GLU A 43 2.46 6.65 13.44
CA GLU A 43 2.92 7.92 13.99
C GLU A 43 2.16 8.33 15.27
N GLN A 44 1.10 7.61 15.65
CA GLN A 44 0.25 7.97 16.79
C GLN A 44 0.78 7.34 18.08
N PRO A 45 0.96 8.11 19.17
CA PRO A 45 1.26 7.55 20.48
C PRO A 45 0.05 6.80 21.03
N VAL A 46 0.27 5.59 21.53
CA VAL A 46 -0.79 4.71 22.02
C VAL A 46 -0.42 4.17 23.41
N PRO A 47 -1.29 4.35 24.43
CA PRO A 47 -1.15 3.69 25.72
C PRO A 47 -1.15 2.17 25.61
N ARG A 48 -0.41 1.49 26.49
CA ARG A 48 -0.32 0.03 26.48
C ARG A 48 -1.68 -0.65 26.62
N ASP A 49 -2.54 -0.11 27.49
CA ASP A 49 -3.90 -0.62 27.74
C ASP A 49 -4.82 -0.53 26.51
N THR A 50 -4.57 0.42 25.60
CA THR A 50 -5.39 0.64 24.41
C THR A 50 -4.75 0.10 23.13
N LEU A 51 -3.63 -0.61 23.23
CA LEU A 51 -2.88 -1.09 22.07
C LEU A 51 -3.73 -2.00 21.16
N GLY A 52 -4.49 -2.93 21.75
CA GLY A 52 -5.34 -3.85 20.98
C GLY A 52 -6.38 -3.12 20.12
N ALA A 53 -7.07 -2.13 20.70
CA ALA A 53 -8.05 -1.32 19.98
C ALA A 53 -7.40 -0.46 18.88
N ALA A 54 -6.22 0.10 19.15
CA ALA A 54 -5.48 0.88 18.16
C ALA A 54 -4.98 0.02 16.99
N LEU A 55 -4.51 -1.20 17.27
CA LEU A 55 -4.13 -2.16 16.24
C LEU A 55 -5.33 -2.57 15.40
N GLN A 56 -6.45 -2.87 16.03
CA GLN A 56 -7.68 -3.24 15.32
C GLN A 56 -8.20 -2.10 14.44
N ALA A 57 -8.09 -0.84 14.90
CA ALA A 57 -8.41 0.32 14.08
C ALA A 57 -7.41 0.48 12.91
N ALA A 58 -6.11 0.27 13.16
CA ALA A 58 -5.06 0.39 12.15
C ALA A 58 -5.10 -0.74 11.11
N THR A 59 -5.55 -1.93 11.48
CA THR A 59 -5.74 -3.07 10.58
C THR A 59 -7.15 -3.14 10.00
N HIS A 60 -8.02 -2.18 10.31
CA HIS A 60 -9.42 -2.17 9.87
C HIS A 60 -10.20 -3.45 10.27
N GLY A 61 -9.84 -4.05 11.41
CA GLY A 61 -10.43 -5.29 11.90
C GLY A 61 -9.76 -6.56 11.39
N ASP A 62 -8.68 -6.44 10.61
CA ASP A 62 -7.92 -7.57 10.12
C ASP A 62 -6.91 -8.06 11.16
N ALA A 63 -7.08 -9.28 11.65
CA ALA A 63 -6.16 -9.91 12.61
C ALA A 63 -5.05 -10.74 11.94
N GLU A 64 -5.15 -10.96 10.63
CA GLU A 64 -4.16 -11.70 9.83
C GLU A 64 -3.07 -10.76 9.27
N GLN A 65 -3.35 -9.46 9.26
CA GLN A 65 -2.40 -8.42 8.86
C GLN A 65 -1.13 -8.48 9.72
N ARG A 66 0.02 -8.58 9.04
CA ARG A 66 1.33 -8.62 9.70
C ARG A 66 1.67 -7.28 10.34
N ILE A 67 2.08 -7.34 11.59
CA ILE A 67 2.55 -6.20 12.38
C ILE A 67 4.07 -6.24 12.44
N TYR A 68 4.71 -5.10 12.15
CA TYR A 68 6.15 -4.93 12.20
C TYR A 68 6.52 -4.12 13.43
N LEU A 69 7.45 -4.63 14.23
CA LEU A 69 7.98 -3.93 15.41
C LEU A 69 9.28 -3.22 15.02
N ARG A 70 9.41 -1.93 15.37
CA ARG A 70 10.62 -1.12 15.17
C ARG A 70 11.11 -0.48 16.47
#